data_AF-A0A0K8TY97-F1
#
_entry.id   AF-A0A0K8TY97-F1
#
_cell.length_a   1.000
_cell.length_b   1.000
_cell.length_c   1.000
_cell.angle_alpha   90.00
_cell.angle_beta   90.00
_cell.angle_gamma   90.00
#
_symmetry.space_group_name_H-M   'P 1'
#
loop_
_entity.id
_entity.type
_entity.pdbx_description
1 polymer ?
#
loop_
_entity_poly.entity_id
_entity_poly.type
_entity_poly.pdbx_seq_one_letter_code
_entity_poly.pdbx_strand_id
1 'polypeptide(L)'
;MPSSSKLKKSNKVLPYAFIGDHDFQMHETLLKPYPGTYLTSKERIFNYRINRARRIVENVFGILVSRFGVLQTTIAVSPEKAQTIVLACCYLHNFLRAKKIYSFSDRIDNEVTSSGDLVIG
;
A
#
# COMPACT_ATOMS: atom_id res chain seq x y z
N MET A 1 12.04 -12.10 -2.36
CA MET A 1 10.65 -12.30 -1.88
C MET A 1 10.67 -13.23 -0.69
N PRO A 2 9.82 -13.01 0.33
CA PRO A 2 9.66 -13.99 1.41
C PRO A 2 9.13 -15.32 0.87
N SER A 3 9.44 -16.42 1.58
CA SER A 3 8.91 -17.75 1.25
C SER A 3 7.39 -17.82 1.48
N SER A 4 6.70 -18.69 0.74
CA SER A 4 5.26 -18.93 0.89
C SER A 4 4.86 -19.20 2.33
N SER A 5 3.71 -18.68 2.74
CA SER A 5 3.22 -18.80 4.13
C SER A 5 1.77 -19.28 4.17
N LYS A 6 1.40 -19.87 5.31
CA LYS A 6 0.04 -20.36 5.55
C LYS A 6 -0.90 -19.17 5.77
N LEU A 7 -2.02 -19.14 5.03
CA LEU A 7 -3.04 -18.11 5.23
C LEU A 7 -3.66 -18.19 6.62
N LYS A 8 -3.87 -17.02 7.24
CA LYS A 8 -4.61 -16.93 8.51
C LYS A 8 -6.00 -17.54 8.32
N LYS A 9 -6.37 -18.48 9.21
CA LYS A 9 -7.66 -19.22 9.18
C LYS A 9 -7.88 -20.14 7.98
N SER A 10 -6.83 -20.58 7.28
CA SER A 10 -6.93 -21.56 6.20
C SER A 10 -5.77 -22.56 6.23
N ASN A 11 -5.99 -23.76 5.69
CA ASN A 11 -4.91 -24.73 5.48
C ASN A 11 -4.12 -24.51 4.18
N LYS A 12 -4.43 -23.45 3.43
CA LYS A 12 -3.74 -23.10 2.19
C LYS A 12 -2.43 -22.38 2.46
N VAL A 13 -1.36 -22.82 1.80
CA VAL A 13 -0.07 -22.12 1.73
C VAL A 13 -0.05 -21.35 0.42
N LEU A 14 0.23 -20.05 0.47
CA LEU A 14 0.28 -19.19 -0.71
C LEU A 14 1.60 -18.40 -0.75
N PRO A 15 2.12 -18.12 -1.96
CA PRO A 15 3.25 -17.22 -2.12
C PRO A 15 2.85 -15.78 -1.79
N TYR A 16 3.85 -14.97 -1.45
CA TYR A 16 3.69 -13.51 -1.40
C TYR A 16 3.62 -12.96 -2.82
N ALA A 17 2.77 -11.96 -3.02
CA ALA A 17 2.64 -11.26 -4.28
C ALA A 17 2.66 -9.74 -4.06
N PHE A 18 3.14 -9.02 -5.06
CA PHE A 18 2.99 -7.58 -5.16
C PHE A 18 1.58 -7.23 -5.61
N ILE A 19 1.13 -6.04 -5.21
CA ILE A 19 -0.10 -5.45 -5.74
C ILE A 19 0.32 -4.46 -6.82
N GLY A 20 -0.19 -4.66 -8.02
CA GLY A 20 0.07 -3.83 -9.20
C GLY A 20 -1.16 -3.08 -9.67
N ASP A 21 -0.91 -2.05 -10.47
CA ASP A 21 -1.92 -1.42 -11.30
C ASP A 21 -2.20 -2.22 -12.59
N HIS A 22 -3.25 -1.86 -13.31
CA HIS A 22 -3.63 -2.46 -14.59
C HIS A 22 -2.53 -2.34 -15.65
N ASP A 23 -1.71 -1.28 -15.58
CA ASP A 23 -0.63 -0.96 -16.52
C ASP A 23 0.56 -1.90 -16.44
N PHE A 24 0.73 -2.63 -15.34
CA PHE A 24 1.82 -3.59 -15.22
C PHE A 24 1.53 -4.85 -16.05
N GLN A 25 2.54 -5.40 -16.71
CA GLN A 25 2.43 -6.70 -17.38
C GLN A 25 2.10 -7.79 -16.36
N MET A 26 1.31 -8.79 -16.79
CA MET A 26 0.94 -9.90 -15.93
C MET A 26 2.18 -10.72 -15.55
N HIS A 27 2.31 -11.03 -14.26
CA HIS A 27 3.43 -11.78 -13.70
C HIS A 27 2.93 -12.69 -12.58
N GLU A 28 3.57 -13.83 -12.35
CA GLU A 28 3.15 -14.83 -11.34
C GLU A 28 3.13 -14.29 -9.92
N THR A 29 3.97 -13.29 -9.64
CA THR A 29 4.07 -12.63 -8.33
C THR A 29 3.33 -11.29 -8.27
N LEU A 30 2.45 -10.99 -9.23
CA LEU A 30 1.74 -9.72 -9.31
C LEU A 30 0.23 -9.93 -9.34
N LEU A 31 -0.46 -9.37 -8.35
CA LEU A 31 -1.91 -9.28 -8.32
C LEU A 31 -2.33 -7.90 -8.83
N LYS A 32 -3.10 -7.86 -9.90
CA LYS A 32 -3.68 -6.63 -10.44
C LYS A 32 -5.19 -6.80 -10.69
N PRO A 33 -5.97 -5.72 -10.74
CA PRO A 33 -7.41 -5.81 -10.99
C PRO A 33 -7.71 -6.52 -12.31
N TYR A 34 -8.81 -7.28 -12.33
CA TYR A 34 -9.40 -7.77 -13.56
C TYR A 34 -9.81 -6.59 -14.46
N PRO A 35 -9.43 -6.58 -15.75
CA PRO A 35 -9.78 -5.51 -16.67
C PRO A 35 -11.24 -5.62 -17.13
N GLY A 36 -11.80 -4.50 -17.61
CA GLY A 36 -13.12 -4.45 -18.23
C GLY A 36 -14.27 -4.07 -17.28
N THR A 37 -15.45 -3.90 -17.86
CA THR A 37 -16.66 -3.38 -17.19
C THR A 37 -17.64 -4.48 -16.76
N TYR A 38 -17.68 -5.60 -17.49
CA TYR A 38 -18.59 -6.72 -17.23
C TYR A 38 -17.94 -7.78 -16.34
N LEU A 39 -17.64 -7.40 -15.10
CA LEU A 39 -17.04 -8.29 -14.11
C LEU A 39 -18.10 -9.10 -13.37
N THR A 40 -17.82 -10.39 -13.18
CA THR A 40 -18.58 -11.27 -12.29
C THR A 40 -18.51 -10.78 -10.84
N SER A 41 -19.44 -11.23 -9.99
CA SER A 41 -19.47 -10.83 -8.58
C SER A 41 -18.14 -11.15 -7.86
N LYS A 42 -17.49 -12.27 -8.19
CA LYS A 42 -16.21 -12.67 -7.59
C LYS A 42 -15.07 -11.75 -8.02
N GLU A 43 -15.00 -11.39 -9.30
CA GLU A 43 -13.99 -10.46 -9.83
C GLU A 43 -14.17 -9.05 -9.26
N ARG A 44 -15.42 -8.58 -9.10
CA ARG A 44 -15.71 -7.30 -8.43
C ARG A 44 -15.20 -7.28 -6.99
N ILE A 45 -15.46 -8.34 -6.23
CA ILE A 45 -14.97 -8.48 -4.85
C ILE A 45 -13.44 -8.49 -4.82
N PHE A 46 -12.80 -9.20 -5.75
CA PHE A 46 -11.35 -9.22 -5.87
C PHE A 46 -10.78 -7.83 -6.18
N ASN A 47 -11.30 -7.15 -7.20
CA ASN A 47 -10.89 -5.80 -7.57
C ASN A 47 -11.08 -4.81 -6.43
N TYR A 48 -12.20 -4.89 -5.72
CA TYR A 48 -12.44 -4.07 -4.53
C TYR A 48 -11.33 -4.25 -3.48
N ARG A 49 -10.94 -5.50 -3.18
CA ARG A 49 -9.86 -5.79 -2.21
C ARG A 49 -8.50 -5.28 -2.67
N ILE A 50 -8.18 -5.45 -3.95
CA ILE A 50 -6.93 -4.94 -4.53
C ILE A 50 -6.88 -3.40 -4.48
N ASN A 51 -7.94 -2.74 -4.96
CA ASN A 51 -8.02 -1.28 -4.95
C ASN A 51 -7.98 -0.72 -3.52
N ARG A 52 -8.62 -1.41 -2.58
CA ARG A 52 -8.58 -1.05 -1.16
C ARG A 52 -7.16 -1.09 -0.59
N ALA A 53 -6.41 -2.15 -0.88
CA ALA A 53 -5.01 -2.23 -0.46
C ALA A 53 -4.14 -1.14 -1.12
N ARG A 54 -4.41 -0.82 -2.40
CA ARG A 54 -3.75 0.29 -3.12
C ARG A 54 -4.01 1.65 -2.45
N ARG A 55 -5.26 1.94 -2.07
CA ARG A 55 -5.62 3.20 -1.38
C ARG A 55 -4.83 3.41 -0.09
N ILE A 56 -4.62 2.37 0.71
CA ILE A 56 -3.81 2.47 1.94
C ILE A 56 -2.37 2.89 1.60
N VAL A 57 -1.79 2.30 0.56
CA VAL A 57 -0.44 2.64 0.09
C VAL A 57 -0.37 4.09 -0.39
N GLU A 58 -1.35 4.52 -1.20
CA GLU A 58 -1.46 5.90 -1.70
C GLU A 58 -1.57 6.92 -0.56
N ASN A 59 -2.42 6.65 0.44
CA ASN A 59 -2.58 7.51 1.61
C ASN A 59 -1.26 7.67 2.37
N VAL A 60 -0.51 6.59 2.59
CA VAL A 60 0.79 6.64 3.25
C VAL A 60 1.80 7.45 2.44
N PHE A 61 1.84 7.28 1.12
CA PHE A 61 2.69 8.09 0.26
C PHE A 61 2.30 9.57 0.29
N GLY A 62 1.00 9.89 0.25
CA GLY A 62 0.51 11.26 0.40
C GLY A 62 0.97 11.91 1.70
N ILE A 63 0.92 11.17 2.82
CA ILE A 63 1.44 11.63 4.11
C ILE A 63 2.95 11.90 4.05
N LEU A 64 3.73 10.96 3.48
CA LEU A 64 5.18 11.14 3.35
C LEU A 64 5.54 12.36 2.50
N VAL A 65 4.89 12.53 1.34
CA VAL A 65 5.12 13.66 0.43
C VAL A 65 4.70 14.99 1.06
N SER A 66 3.57 15.03 1.77
CA SER A 66 3.13 16.26 2.47
C SER A 66 4.12 16.73 3.55
N ARG A 67 4.89 15.79 4.11
CA ARG A 67 5.74 16.04 5.27
C ARG A 67 7.20 16.27 4.90
N PHE A 68 7.72 15.52 3.95
CA PHE A 68 9.12 15.59 3.54
C PHE A 68 9.21 16.30 2.19
N GLY A 69 9.59 17.59 2.22
CA GLY A 69 9.69 18.41 1.02
C GLY A 69 10.58 17.82 -0.09
N VAL A 70 11.57 16.99 0.27
CA VAL A 70 12.42 16.26 -0.69
C VAL A 70 11.63 15.29 -1.58
N LEU A 71 10.45 14.84 -1.15
CA LEU A 71 9.58 13.94 -1.92
C LEU A 71 8.53 14.69 -2.76
N GLN A 72 8.43 16.02 -2.63
CA GLN A 72 7.47 16.85 -3.37
C GLN A 72 7.96 17.20 -4.78
N THR A 73 9.26 17.03 -5.03
CA THR A 73 9.90 17.35 -6.32
C THR A 73 10.75 16.17 -6.79
N THR A 74 11.24 16.27 -8.03
CA THR A 74 12.16 15.28 -8.58
C THR A 74 13.41 15.15 -7.70
N ILE A 75 13.68 13.94 -7.25
CA ILE A 75 14.87 13.60 -6.46
C ILE A 75 16.06 13.50 -7.42
N ALA A 76 16.73 14.63 -7.67
CA ALA A 76 17.84 14.76 -8.63
C ALA A 76 19.18 14.21 -8.09
N VAL A 77 19.19 12.94 -7.67
CA VAL A 77 20.39 12.19 -7.26
C VAL A 77 20.41 10.81 -7.90
N SER A 78 21.50 10.05 -7.72
CA SER A 78 21.55 8.67 -8.22
C SER A 78 20.45 7.80 -7.59
N PRO A 79 19.98 6.73 -8.27
CA PRO A 79 18.94 5.85 -7.76
C PRO A 79 19.22 5.30 -6.35
N GLU A 80 20.48 4.98 -6.05
CA GLU A 80 20.91 4.44 -4.76
C GLU A 80 20.75 5.48 -3.64
N LYS A 81 21.07 6.74 -3.94
CA LYS A 81 20.87 7.86 -3.01
C LYS A 81 19.39 8.17 -2.85
N ALA A 82 18.61 8.14 -3.93
CA ALA A 82 17.17 8.32 -3.87
C ALA A 82 16.50 7.25 -2.99
N GLN A 83 16.89 5.98 -3.14
CA GLN A 83 16.43 4.88 -2.28
C GLN A 83 16.76 5.15 -0.81
N THR A 84 17.98 5.61 -0.52
CA THR A 84 18.42 5.95 0.84
C THR A 84 17.58 7.09 1.44
N ILE A 85 17.29 8.13 0.66
CA ILE A 85 16.44 9.26 1.07
C ILE A 85 15.02 8.78 1.41
N VAL A 86 14.42 7.96 0.54
CA VAL A 86 13.07 7.41 0.76
C VAL A 86 13.03 6.55 2.02
N LEU A 87 14.02 5.66 2.22
CA LEU A 87 14.13 4.85 3.44
C LEU A 87 14.28 5.72 4.69
N ALA A 88 15.10 6.77 4.64
CA ALA A 88 15.27 7.70 5.75
C ALA A 88 13.95 8.41 6.11
N CYS A 89 13.16 8.82 5.11
CA CYS A 89 11.82 9.38 5.32
C CYS A 89 10.88 8.38 6.01
N CYS A 90 10.88 7.12 5.57
CA CYS A 90 10.09 6.05 6.19
C CYS A 90 10.50 5.79 7.65
N TYR A 91 11.80 5.69 7.94
CA TYR A 91 12.30 5.51 9.30
C TYR A 91 11.93 6.69 10.21
N LEU A 92 12.14 7.92 9.73
CA LEU A 92 11.81 9.12 10.49
C LEU A 92 10.30 9.23 10.74
N HIS A 93 9.47 8.94 9.74
CA HIS A 93 8.02 8.88 9.91
C HIS A 93 7.62 7.87 10.98
N ASN A 94 8.16 6.65 10.94
CA ASN A 94 7.87 5.61 11.92
C ASN A 94 8.32 6.01 13.33
N PHE A 95 9.51 6.61 13.46
CA PHE A 95 10.04 7.10 14.73
C PHE A 95 9.12 8.18 15.35
N LEU A 96 8.72 9.17 14.55
CA LEU A 96 7.88 10.25 15.04
C LEU A 96 6.46 9.79 15.38
N ARG A 97 5.92 8.83 14.61
CA ARG A 97 4.63 8.18 14.91
C ARG A 97 4.71 7.41 16.24
N ALA A 98 5.79 6.66 16.49
CA ALA A 98 5.99 5.92 17.73
C ALA A 98 6.09 6.85 18.96
N LYS A 99 6.70 8.03 18.78
CA LYS A 99 6.80 9.06 19.83
C LYS A 99 5.52 9.89 20.00
N LYS A 100 4.47 9.63 19.20
CA LYS A 100 3.23 10.42 19.15
C LYS A 100 3.48 11.92 18.98
N ILE A 101 4.60 12.29 18.35
CA ILE A 101 5.00 13.70 18.13
C ILE A 101 4.03 14.38 17.16
N TYR A 102 3.35 13.60 16.33
CA TYR A 102 2.14 14.02 15.64
C TYR A 102 1.25 12.80 15.40
N SER A 103 -0.06 13.04 15.50
CA SER A 103 -1.07 12.08 15.07
C SER A 103 -1.76 12.70 13.85
N PHE A 104 -1.57 12.12 12.67
CA PHE A 104 -2.42 12.39 11.50
C PHE A 104 -3.79 11.69 11.67
N SER A 105 -4.36 11.69 12.88
CA SER A 105 -5.59 10.95 13.18
C SER A 105 -6.72 11.33 12.23
N ASP A 106 -6.75 12.60 11.82
CA ASP A 106 -7.78 13.18 10.95
C ASP A 106 -7.41 13.12 9.45
N ARG A 107 -6.43 12.30 9.04
CA ARG A 107 -6.08 12.08 7.61
C ARG A 107 -5.72 10.62 7.29
N ILE A 108 -5.84 9.73 8.28
CA ILE A 108 -5.55 8.31 8.12
C ILE A 108 -6.89 7.59 8.12
N ASP A 109 -7.27 7.05 6.96
CA ASP A 109 -8.43 6.18 6.85
C ASP A 109 -8.31 5.02 7.85
N ASN A 110 -9.31 4.87 8.72
CA ASN A 110 -9.36 3.82 9.73
C ASN A 110 -10.13 2.63 9.19
N GLU A 111 -9.58 1.41 9.34
CA GLU A 111 -10.28 0.18 9.00
C GLU A 111 -11.19 -0.27 10.14
N VAL A 112 -12.50 -0.30 9.88
CA VAL A 112 -13.47 -0.97 10.76
C VAL A 112 -13.29 -2.47 10.57
N THR A 113 -12.58 -3.10 11.51
CA THR A 113 -12.14 -4.50 11.40
C THR A 113 -13.30 -5.51 11.37
N SER A 114 -14.49 -5.10 11.78
CA SER A 114 -15.72 -5.90 11.78
C SER A 114 -16.41 -5.98 10.41
N SER A 115 -16.41 -4.89 9.64
CA SER A 115 -17.06 -4.84 8.32
C SER A 115 -16.07 -4.90 7.15
N GLY A 116 -14.80 -4.56 7.41
CA GLY A 116 -13.81 -4.34 6.36
C GLY A 116 -14.10 -3.08 5.55
N ASP A 117 -14.78 -2.10 6.14
CA ASP A 117 -14.99 -0.78 5.54
C ASP A 117 -13.89 0.17 6.01
N LEU A 118 -13.45 1.07 5.13
CA LEU A 118 -12.57 2.17 5.49
C LEU A 118 -13.43 3.38 5.85
N VAL A 119 -13.25 3.89 7.06
CA VAL A 119 -13.79 5.18 7.50
C VAL A 119 -12.76 6.24 7.14
N ILE A 120 -13.17 7.19 6.33
CA ILE A 120 -12.31 8.30 5.90
C ILE A 120 -11.98 9.15 7.13
N GLY A 121 -10.69 9.40 7.34
CA GLY A 121 -10.17 10.32 8.35
C GLY A 121 -10.17 11.75 7.86
#